data_AF-K9VB21-F1
#
_entry.id   AF-K9VB21-F1
#
_cell.length_a   1.000
_cell.length_b   1.000
_cell.length_c   1.000
_cell.angle_alpha   90.00
_cell.angle_beta   90.00
_cell.angle_gamma   90.00
#
_symmetry.space_group_name_H-M   'P 1'
#
loop_
_entity.id
_entity.type
_entity.pdbx_description
1 polymer ?
#
loop_
_entity_poly.entity_id
_entity_poly.type
_entity_poly.pdbx_seq_one_letter_code
_entity_poly.pdbx_strand_id
1 'polypeptide(L)'
;MLEQLQNSGSQSSDILTGERSASQVAPTSTNQNFIYRVLELTNLERSKLGLSPLILNTQLLNAAENHSQNMALQDFFSHTGKDGSSLASRISATGYQFSAAAENIAAGSSTPEQVVSSWMNSSGHRANILNPNLKEIGIGYYFLADDTGTENWNHYWTQVFATSLDGSVNPAPTPTPTPTPTPTPNTISITSPIPNATGDGSPTTAPKNTASGGNYFLSDSADTQIPTNAAGLPIFALSGKDNLTGGEGADSINGMQGADTINGAGGNDSLSGGKESDLIDGGVGNDFISGNNDNDRLIGGDGNNTIRGGKEDDVLIGGNGDDLLGGDRGQDILTGGGGNDTFILAGGLSASATLISADVIVDFGAGDKIGLTDGIGFANLTFEAVSLQLDGGASIASWAIKSGSNYLGIVQGVSQSQLTSSIFVNG
;
A
#
# COMPACT_ATOMS: atom_id res chain seq x y z
N MET A 1 -4.10 60.12 -19.47
CA MET A 1 -4.80 58.83 -19.64
C MET A 1 -4.12 57.88 -18.67
N LEU A 2 -4.64 57.70 -17.45
CA LEU A 2 -5.68 56.69 -17.10
C LEU A 2 -5.21 55.28 -17.55
N GLU A 3 -5.03 54.24 -16.73
CA GLU A 3 -5.57 53.80 -15.42
C GLU A 3 -4.59 52.78 -14.80
N GLN A 4 -4.28 52.85 -13.49
CA GLN A 4 -4.70 51.94 -12.38
C GLN A 4 -4.26 50.46 -12.54
N LEU A 5 -3.61 49.76 -11.59
CA LEU A 5 -3.62 49.74 -10.11
C LEU A 5 -2.19 49.41 -9.58
N GLN A 6 -1.58 50.11 -8.61
CA GLN A 6 -1.67 49.93 -7.12
C GLN A 6 -1.54 48.45 -6.68
N ASN A 7 -0.68 48.03 -5.74
CA ASN A 7 -0.43 48.65 -4.44
C ASN A 7 0.87 48.09 -3.78
N SER A 8 1.57 48.98 -3.08
CA SER A 8 2.62 48.71 -2.08
C SER A 8 2.03 48.11 -0.79
N GLY A 9 2.87 47.43 -0.02
CA GLY A 9 2.45 46.69 1.18
C GLY A 9 1.95 47.52 2.37
N SER A 10 1.33 46.82 3.31
CA SER A 10 1.26 47.17 4.73
C SER A 10 0.83 45.93 5.49
N GLN A 11 1.49 45.69 6.62
CA GLN A 11 0.95 44.83 7.66
C GLN A 11 -0.43 45.32 8.11
N SER A 12 -1.30 44.38 8.45
CA SER A 12 -2.44 44.60 9.33
C SER A 12 -2.44 43.49 10.38
N SER A 13 -2.04 43.89 11.58
CA SER A 13 -2.45 43.26 12.82
C SER A 13 -3.97 43.11 12.88
N ASP A 14 -4.46 41.90 13.11
CA ASP A 14 -5.77 41.71 13.74
C ASP A 14 -5.56 41.07 15.11
N ILE A 15 -5.19 41.92 16.07
CA ILE A 15 -5.28 41.63 17.50
C ILE A 15 -6.71 41.99 17.87
N LEU A 16 -7.67 41.06 17.75
CA LEU A 16 -8.97 41.17 18.43
C LEU A 16 -9.84 39.88 18.54
N THR A 17 -9.29 38.67 18.41
CA THR A 17 -9.98 37.44 18.92
C THR A 17 -9.09 36.45 19.67
N GLY A 18 -7.77 36.59 19.67
CA GLY A 18 -6.88 35.58 20.26
C GLY A 18 -6.89 34.23 19.52
N GLU A 19 -7.42 34.21 18.29
CA GLU A 19 -7.43 33.04 17.43
C GLU A 19 -6.10 32.94 16.66
N ARG A 20 -5.46 31.79 16.81
CA ARG A 20 -4.20 31.46 16.14
C ARG A 20 -4.50 31.15 14.67
N SER A 21 -3.91 31.88 13.73
CA SER A 21 -4.15 31.65 12.30
C SER A 21 -3.42 30.39 11.84
N ALA A 22 -4.16 29.36 11.43
CA ALA A 22 -3.62 28.26 10.65
C ALA A 22 -3.20 28.77 9.26
N SER A 23 -2.07 28.29 8.73
CA SER A 23 -1.86 28.30 7.28
C SER A 23 -3.06 27.58 6.66
N GLN A 24 -3.73 28.20 5.68
CA GLN A 24 -4.96 27.70 5.06
C GLN A 24 -4.72 26.33 4.39
N VAL A 25 -4.82 25.26 5.16
CA VAL A 25 -5.19 23.95 4.67
C VAL A 25 -6.59 23.73 5.19
N ALA A 26 -7.56 23.83 4.27
CA ALA A 26 -8.94 23.44 4.49
C ALA A 26 -8.99 22.08 5.23
N PRO A 27 -10.07 21.73 5.96
CA PRO A 27 -10.21 20.40 6.56
C PRO A 27 -10.22 19.37 5.42
N THR A 28 -9.04 18.84 5.11
CA THR A 28 -8.85 17.88 4.03
C THR A 28 -9.42 16.55 4.49
N SER A 29 -9.87 15.75 3.54
CA SER A 29 -10.51 14.44 3.64
C SER A 29 -9.81 13.38 4.50
N THR A 30 -8.70 13.73 5.17
CA THR A 30 -7.87 12.90 6.05
C THR A 30 -8.50 12.66 7.43
N ASN A 31 -9.35 13.58 7.93
CA ASN A 31 -9.89 13.49 9.30
C ASN A 31 -11.06 12.50 9.47
N GLN A 32 -11.79 12.21 8.39
CA GLN A 32 -12.95 11.32 8.44
C GLN A 32 -12.57 9.89 8.85
N ASN A 33 -11.39 9.42 8.44
CA ASN A 33 -10.87 8.09 8.81
C ASN A 33 -10.55 8.01 10.30
N PHE A 34 -10.06 9.09 10.91
CA PHE A 34 -9.77 9.15 12.35
C PHE A 34 -11.06 9.14 13.18
N ILE A 35 -12.07 9.89 12.75
CA ILE A 35 -13.42 9.91 13.35
C ILE A 35 -14.02 8.50 13.36
N TYR A 36 -14.01 7.80 12.22
CA TYR A 36 -14.56 6.45 12.14
C TYR A 36 -13.74 5.42 12.93
N ARG A 37 -12.41 5.53 12.94
CA ARG A 37 -11.56 4.62 13.69
C ARG A 37 -11.74 4.77 15.20
N VAL A 38 -11.87 6.00 15.71
CA VAL A 38 -12.20 6.25 17.13
C VAL A 38 -13.57 5.67 17.48
N LEU A 39 -14.58 5.80 16.60
CA LEU A 39 -15.91 5.19 16.80
C LEU A 39 -15.82 3.67 16.89
N GLU A 40 -15.09 3.04 15.97
CA GLU A 40 -14.90 1.58 15.94
C GLU A 40 -14.24 1.08 17.22
N LEU A 41 -13.10 1.66 17.61
CA LEU A 41 -12.38 1.28 18.83
C LEU A 41 -13.23 1.52 20.08
N THR A 42 -13.99 2.61 20.13
CA THR A 42 -14.94 2.88 21.24
C THR A 42 -16.01 1.80 21.32
N ASN A 43 -16.59 1.40 20.19
CA ASN A 43 -17.60 0.35 20.13
C ASN A 43 -17.02 -1.05 20.38
N LEU A 44 -15.75 -1.29 20.05
CA LEU A 44 -15.03 -2.50 20.42
C LEU A 44 -14.86 -2.62 21.93
N GLU A 45 -14.54 -1.54 22.62
CA GLU A 45 -14.46 -1.56 24.10
C GLU A 45 -15.83 -1.78 24.75
N ARG A 46 -16.88 -1.22 24.16
CA ARG A 46 -18.27 -1.46 24.58
C ARG A 46 -18.72 -2.91 24.37
N SER A 47 -18.34 -3.52 23.25
CA SER A 47 -18.74 -4.89 22.91
C SER A 47 -18.13 -5.93 23.85
N LYS A 48 -16.94 -5.68 24.40
CA LYS A 48 -16.32 -6.53 25.45
C LYS A 48 -17.21 -6.70 26.68
N LEU A 49 -18.15 -5.78 26.92
CA LEU A 49 -19.12 -5.83 28.01
C LEU A 49 -20.56 -6.08 27.52
N GLY A 50 -20.74 -6.44 26.25
CA GLY A 50 -22.07 -6.68 25.66
C GLY A 50 -22.94 -5.42 25.54
N LEU A 51 -22.34 -4.23 25.57
CA LEU A 51 -23.07 -2.97 25.43
C LEU A 51 -23.43 -2.70 23.97
N SER A 52 -24.60 -2.09 23.75
CA SER A 52 -25.01 -1.66 22.40
C SER A 52 -24.02 -0.64 21.82
N PRO A 53 -23.73 -0.73 20.51
CA PRO A 53 -22.87 0.24 19.85
C PRO A 53 -23.48 1.64 19.90
N LEU A 54 -22.63 2.64 20.03
CA LEU A 54 -22.99 4.04 19.84
C LEU A 54 -23.15 4.34 18.35
N ILE A 55 -24.13 5.17 18.03
CA ILE A 55 -24.43 5.60 16.66
C ILE A 55 -23.88 7.01 16.44
N LEU A 56 -23.20 7.24 15.31
CA LEU A 56 -22.68 8.56 15.00
C LEU A 56 -23.84 9.54 14.72
N ASN A 57 -23.79 10.73 15.32
CA ASN A 57 -24.78 11.78 15.11
C ASN A 57 -24.10 13.07 14.61
N THR A 58 -24.58 13.61 13.49
CA THR A 58 -23.98 14.80 12.84
C THR A 58 -24.02 16.04 13.71
N GLN A 59 -25.07 16.23 14.52
CA GLN A 59 -25.17 17.39 15.40
C GLN A 59 -24.19 17.29 16.57
N LEU A 60 -23.95 16.08 17.09
CA LEU A 60 -22.90 15.84 18.09
C LEU A 60 -21.50 15.95 17.48
N LEU A 61 -21.33 15.51 16.22
CA LEU A 61 -20.08 15.63 15.47
C LEU A 61 -19.65 17.08 15.35
N ASN A 62 -20.56 17.96 14.91
CA ASN A 62 -20.31 19.39 14.81
C ASN A 62 -19.92 19.99 16.17
N ALA A 63 -20.55 19.56 17.26
CA ALA A 63 -20.20 20.04 18.60
C ALA A 63 -18.78 19.61 19.01
N ALA A 64 -18.39 18.37 18.70
CA ALA A 64 -17.08 17.82 19.03
C ALA A 64 -15.95 18.42 18.18
N GLU A 65 -16.18 18.58 16.87
CA GLU A 65 -15.22 19.19 15.94
C GLU A 65 -14.94 20.64 16.30
N ASN A 66 -15.99 21.43 16.52
CA ASN A 66 -15.86 22.82 16.93
C ASN A 66 -15.08 22.95 18.24
N HIS A 67 -15.32 22.06 19.22
CA HIS A 67 -14.59 22.11 20.48
C HIS A 67 -13.11 21.74 20.32
N SER A 68 -12.80 20.74 19.49
CA SER A 68 -11.41 20.35 19.18
C SER A 68 -10.65 21.48 18.46
N GLN A 69 -11.32 22.14 17.50
CA GLN A 69 -10.82 23.33 16.83
C GLN A 69 -10.60 24.47 17.81
N ASN A 70 -11.55 24.74 18.70
CA ASN A 70 -11.44 25.83 19.67
C ASN A 70 -10.29 25.60 20.64
N MET A 71 -10.13 24.39 21.18
CA MET A 71 -9.00 24.06 22.05
C MET A 71 -7.66 24.34 21.36
N ALA A 72 -7.54 23.92 20.10
CA ALA A 72 -6.34 24.16 19.30
C ALA A 72 -6.14 25.63 18.92
N LEU A 73 -7.16 26.31 18.39
CA LEU A 73 -7.00 27.66 17.83
C LEU A 73 -6.99 28.74 18.90
N GLN A 74 -7.65 28.51 20.03
CA GLN A 74 -7.77 29.49 21.12
C GLN A 74 -6.86 29.20 22.31
N ASP A 75 -5.97 28.23 22.19
CA ASP A 75 -4.93 27.90 23.19
C ASP A 75 -5.49 27.60 24.57
N PHE A 76 -6.30 26.54 24.66
CA PHE A 76 -6.78 26.03 25.94
C PHE A 76 -7.08 24.53 25.86
N PHE A 77 -7.07 23.86 27.03
CA PHE A 77 -7.46 22.46 27.14
C PHE A 77 -8.42 22.28 28.33
N SER A 78 -9.73 22.26 28.04
CA SER A 78 -10.79 22.21 29.05
C SER A 78 -12.11 21.73 28.46
N HIS A 79 -12.97 21.13 29.29
CA HIS A 79 -14.37 20.81 28.93
C HIS A 79 -15.23 22.05 28.74
N THR A 80 -14.87 23.17 29.37
CA THR A 80 -15.54 24.46 29.21
C THR A 80 -14.80 25.26 28.14
N GLY A 81 -15.53 25.76 27.15
CA GLY A 81 -14.97 26.62 26.11
C GLY A 81 -14.45 27.94 26.69
N LYS A 82 -13.52 28.58 25.98
CA LYS A 82 -12.94 29.87 26.41
C LYS A 82 -13.99 30.99 26.48
N ASP A 83 -15.05 30.87 25.69
CA ASP A 83 -16.26 31.70 25.69
C ASP A 83 -17.21 31.40 26.87
N GLY A 84 -16.87 30.44 27.74
CA GLY A 84 -17.70 29.98 28.85
C GLY A 84 -18.73 28.91 28.45
N SER A 85 -18.74 28.45 27.20
CA SER A 85 -19.66 27.41 26.74
C SER A 85 -19.44 26.09 27.49
N SER A 86 -20.51 25.53 28.04
CA SER A 86 -20.53 24.17 28.55
C SER A 86 -20.80 23.16 27.43
N LEU A 87 -20.50 21.88 27.67
CA LEU A 87 -20.89 20.77 26.80
C LEU A 87 -22.37 20.88 26.38
N ALA A 88 -23.25 21.11 27.35
CA ALA A 88 -24.68 21.23 27.11
C ALA A 88 -25.01 22.35 26.12
N SER A 89 -24.42 23.54 26.31
CA SER A 89 -24.64 24.66 25.39
C SER A 89 -24.07 24.39 23.99
N ARG A 90 -22.92 23.71 23.88
CA ARG A 90 -22.33 23.35 22.58
C ARG A 90 -23.20 22.34 21.81
N ILE A 91 -23.76 21.34 22.49
CA ILE A 91 -24.69 20.39 21.88
C ILE A 91 -26.00 21.09 21.49
N SER A 92 -26.57 21.92 22.35
CA SER A 92 -27.82 22.63 22.03
C SER A 92 -27.66 23.62 20.87
N ALA A 93 -26.48 24.22 20.71
CA ALA A 93 -26.18 25.14 19.60
C ALA A 93 -26.22 24.46 18.22
N THR A 94 -26.03 23.14 18.14
CA THR A 94 -26.16 22.37 16.88
C THR A 94 -27.60 21.95 16.60
N GLY A 95 -28.52 22.28 17.51
CA GLY A 95 -29.95 21.93 17.43
C GLY A 95 -30.28 20.56 18.02
N TYR A 96 -29.32 19.84 18.60
CA TYR A 96 -29.57 18.53 19.22
C TYR A 96 -30.12 18.70 20.64
N GLN A 97 -31.25 18.04 20.93
CA GLN A 97 -31.87 18.02 22.24
C GLN A 97 -31.61 16.68 22.91
N PHE A 98 -31.13 16.69 24.15
CA PHE A 98 -30.66 15.48 24.82
C PHE A 98 -31.21 15.34 26.24
N SER A 99 -31.36 14.08 26.68
CA SER A 99 -31.73 13.72 28.06
C SER A 99 -30.50 13.42 28.93
N ALA A 100 -29.40 12.99 28.32
CA ALA A 100 -28.09 12.79 28.95
C ALA A 100 -26.98 13.11 27.94
N ALA A 101 -25.87 13.65 28.42
CA ALA A 101 -24.68 13.87 27.61
C ALA A 101 -23.40 13.71 28.45
N ALA A 102 -22.31 13.35 27.79
CA ALA A 102 -20.97 13.27 28.39
C ALA A 102 -19.90 13.65 27.37
N GLU A 103 -18.71 14.01 27.85
CA GLU A 103 -17.60 14.39 26.99
C GLU A 103 -16.29 13.77 27.45
N ASN A 104 -15.48 13.33 26.49
CA ASN A 104 -14.07 13.05 26.68
C ASN A 104 -13.26 14.02 25.81
N ILE A 105 -12.18 14.59 26.35
CA ILE A 105 -11.20 15.35 25.58
C ILE A 105 -9.82 14.73 25.74
N ALA A 106 -8.97 14.89 24.74
CA ALA A 106 -7.56 14.49 24.79
C ALA A 106 -6.72 15.40 23.89
N ALA A 107 -5.45 15.53 24.23
CA ALA A 107 -4.46 16.20 23.40
C ALA A 107 -3.15 15.39 23.36
N GLY A 108 -2.36 15.56 22.30
CA GLY A 108 -1.02 14.99 22.18
C GLY A 108 -0.95 13.55 21.66
N SER A 109 -2.10 12.85 21.58
CA SER A 109 -2.17 11.53 20.93
C SER A 109 -2.20 11.70 19.42
N SER A 110 -1.25 11.12 18.70
CA SER A 110 -1.16 11.30 17.24
C SER A 110 -2.01 10.30 16.45
N THR A 111 -2.54 9.25 17.10
CA THR A 111 -3.37 8.22 16.46
C THR A 111 -4.67 7.91 17.21
N PRO A 112 -5.71 7.40 16.50
CA PRO A 112 -6.94 6.88 17.12
C PRO A 112 -6.74 5.82 18.21
N GLU A 113 -5.80 4.89 18.01
CA GLU A 113 -5.47 3.83 18.97
C GLU A 113 -4.90 4.40 20.26
N GLN A 114 -3.98 5.36 20.14
CA GLN A 114 -3.37 6.01 21.29
C GLN A 114 -4.41 6.79 22.11
N VAL A 115 -5.29 7.54 21.43
CA VAL A 115 -6.29 8.36 22.12
C VAL A 115 -7.36 7.51 22.80
N VAL A 116 -7.86 6.44 22.15
CA VAL A 116 -8.84 5.54 22.76
C VAL A 116 -8.22 4.74 23.90
N SER A 117 -7.00 4.26 23.76
CA SER A 117 -6.26 3.62 24.86
C SER A 117 -6.07 4.57 26.04
N SER A 118 -5.73 5.84 25.78
CA SER A 118 -5.60 6.87 26.82
C SER A 118 -6.92 7.10 27.56
N TRP A 119 -8.05 7.23 26.84
CA TRP A 119 -9.37 7.35 27.47
C TRP A 119 -9.75 6.10 28.26
N MET A 120 -9.47 4.90 27.75
CA MET A 120 -9.74 3.66 28.46
C MET A 120 -8.88 3.48 29.71
N ASN A 121 -7.69 4.06 29.75
CA ASN A 121 -6.83 4.04 30.93
C ASN A 121 -7.23 5.10 31.99
N SER A 122 -8.05 6.09 31.64
CA SER A 122 -8.62 7.07 32.58
C SER A 122 -9.99 6.62 33.10
N SER A 123 -10.17 6.56 34.43
CA SER A 123 -11.43 6.09 35.02
C SER A 123 -12.65 6.94 34.63
N GLY A 124 -12.50 8.26 34.57
CA GLY A 124 -13.57 9.17 34.16
C GLY A 124 -13.94 9.01 32.69
N HIS A 125 -12.94 8.99 31.80
CA HIS A 125 -13.18 8.87 30.36
C HIS A 125 -13.72 7.49 29.96
N ARG A 126 -13.18 6.43 30.57
CA ARG A 126 -13.67 5.06 30.41
C ARG A 126 -15.13 4.91 30.84
N ALA A 127 -15.53 5.59 31.92
CA ALA A 127 -16.91 5.54 32.40
C ALA A 127 -17.90 6.12 31.37
N ASN A 128 -17.50 7.15 30.63
CA ASN A 128 -18.31 7.71 29.54
C ASN A 128 -18.44 6.72 28.36
N ILE A 129 -17.30 6.15 27.91
CA ILE A 129 -17.27 5.16 26.82
C ILE A 129 -18.15 3.95 27.12
N LEU A 130 -18.12 3.46 28.36
CA LEU A 130 -18.84 2.26 28.79
C LEU A 130 -20.21 2.57 29.40
N ASN A 131 -20.73 3.80 29.25
CA ASN A 131 -22.03 4.15 29.81
C ASN A 131 -23.16 3.52 28.97
N PRO A 132 -24.01 2.63 29.54
CA PRO A 132 -25.10 1.99 28.80
C PRO A 132 -26.23 2.95 28.43
N ASN A 133 -26.32 4.10 29.11
CA ASN A 133 -27.38 5.08 28.91
C ASN A 133 -27.12 6.04 27.75
N LEU A 134 -25.89 6.08 27.23
CA LEU A 134 -25.50 6.88 26.07
C LEU A 134 -25.71 6.06 24.80
N LYS A 135 -26.35 6.65 23.79
CA LYS A 135 -26.78 5.96 22.56
C LYS A 135 -26.12 6.51 21.29
N GLU A 136 -25.74 7.78 21.32
CA GLU A 136 -25.17 8.48 20.17
C GLU A 136 -23.83 9.11 20.53
N ILE A 137 -23.01 9.36 19.52
CA ILE A 137 -21.67 9.95 19.67
C ILE A 137 -21.35 10.90 18.51
N GLY A 138 -20.60 11.95 18.79
CA GLY A 138 -19.87 12.78 17.84
C GLY A 138 -18.38 12.79 18.21
N ILE A 139 -17.50 12.81 17.21
CA ILE A 139 -16.05 12.74 17.42
C ILE A 139 -15.38 13.88 16.65
N GLY A 140 -14.65 14.73 17.36
CA GLY A 140 -13.86 15.81 16.78
C GLY A 140 -12.38 15.47 16.80
N TYR A 141 -11.68 15.86 15.73
CA TYR A 141 -10.22 15.84 15.64
C TYR A 141 -9.73 17.12 14.98
N TYR A 142 -8.68 17.72 15.53
CA TYR A 142 -8.00 18.85 14.93
C TYR A 142 -6.48 18.72 15.07
N PHE A 143 -5.77 18.97 13.97
CA PHE A 143 -4.31 19.02 13.92
C PHE A 143 -3.82 20.44 13.69
N LEU A 144 -2.87 20.88 14.51
CA LEU A 144 -2.18 22.16 14.39
C LEU A 144 -0.68 21.89 14.26
N ALA A 145 -0.16 21.98 13.03
CA ALA A 145 1.20 21.56 12.67
C ALA A 145 2.31 22.30 13.43
N ASP A 146 2.06 23.58 13.75
CA ASP A 146 3.00 24.49 14.41
C ASP A 146 2.33 25.12 15.64
N ASP A 147 1.90 24.27 16.57
CA ASP A 147 1.28 24.74 17.81
C ASP A 147 2.32 25.41 18.72
N THR A 148 2.31 26.75 18.75
CA THR A 148 3.24 27.54 19.59
C THR A 148 2.57 28.05 20.88
N GLY A 149 1.54 27.35 21.34
CA GLY A 149 0.70 27.73 22.48
C GLY A 149 1.32 27.52 23.84
N THR A 150 0.58 27.98 24.85
CA THR A 150 0.79 27.56 26.24
C THR A 150 0.36 26.11 26.44
N GLU A 151 -0.71 25.68 25.77
CA GLU A 151 -1.07 24.28 25.59
C GLU A 151 -0.59 23.86 24.19
N ASN A 152 0.52 23.13 24.12
CA ASN A 152 1.16 22.73 22.87
C ASN A 152 1.14 21.21 22.72
N TRP A 153 0.22 20.72 21.89
CA TRP A 153 -0.01 19.29 21.75
C TRP A 153 -0.12 18.79 20.32
N ASN A 154 -0.22 19.69 19.33
CA ASN A 154 -0.42 19.45 17.90
C ASN A 154 -1.69 18.67 17.51
N HIS A 155 -2.19 17.76 18.34
CA HIS A 155 -3.36 16.91 18.09
C HIS A 155 -4.38 17.11 19.21
N TYR A 156 -5.61 17.46 18.84
CA TYR A 156 -6.72 17.69 19.77
C TYR A 156 -7.91 16.82 19.39
N TRP A 157 -8.52 16.18 20.40
CA TRP A 157 -9.59 15.20 20.23
C TRP A 157 -10.74 15.47 21.19
N THR A 158 -11.97 15.26 20.71
CA THR A 158 -13.19 15.34 21.54
C THR A 158 -14.13 14.18 21.21
N GLN A 159 -14.66 13.47 22.20
CA GLN A 159 -15.85 12.63 22.06
C GLN A 159 -17.01 13.32 22.78
N VAL A 160 -18.12 13.54 22.07
CA VAL A 160 -19.37 14.01 22.65
C VAL A 160 -20.38 12.88 22.58
N PHE A 161 -20.83 12.39 23.72
CA PHE A 161 -21.83 11.34 23.81
C PHE A 161 -23.17 11.94 24.20
N ALA A 162 -24.27 11.42 23.66
CA ALA A 162 -25.59 11.82 24.12
C ALA A 162 -26.66 10.73 23.92
N THR A 163 -27.82 10.99 24.50
CA THR A 163 -29.08 10.29 24.20
C THR A 163 -30.14 11.33 23.96
N SER A 164 -30.86 11.21 22.84
CA SER A 164 -31.89 12.18 22.45
C SER A 164 -32.93 12.37 23.55
N LEU A 165 -33.49 13.57 23.63
CA LEU A 165 -34.51 13.94 24.61
C LEU A 165 -35.80 13.11 24.44
N ASP A 166 -36.15 12.77 23.20
CA ASP A 166 -37.32 11.94 22.88
C ASP A 166 -37.01 10.43 22.83
N GLY A 167 -35.77 10.05 23.15
CA GLY A 167 -35.29 8.66 23.07
C GLY A 167 -35.21 8.11 21.65
N SER A 168 -35.52 8.91 20.63
CA SER A 168 -35.30 8.54 19.23
C SER A 168 -33.80 8.57 18.94
N VAL A 169 -33.32 7.60 18.18
CA VAL A 169 -32.03 7.70 17.52
C VAL A 169 -32.33 8.27 16.16
N ASN A 170 -31.93 9.52 15.92
CA ASN A 170 -32.17 10.18 14.64
C ASN A 170 -30.83 10.20 13.89
N PRO A 171 -30.54 9.16 13.09
CA PRO A 171 -29.23 9.01 12.48
C PRO A 171 -29.04 10.08 11.40
N ALA A 172 -27.77 10.40 11.09
CA ALA A 172 -27.44 10.87 9.74
C ALA A 172 -28.12 9.93 8.71
N PRO A 173 -28.56 10.41 7.52
CA PRO A 173 -29.19 9.55 6.53
C PRO A 173 -28.41 8.26 6.44
N THR A 174 -29.08 7.15 6.77
CA THR A 174 -28.45 5.84 6.73
C THR A 174 -27.96 5.69 5.30
N PRO A 175 -26.64 5.64 5.03
CA PRO A 175 -26.25 4.98 3.80
C PRO A 175 -26.86 3.59 3.91
N THR A 176 -27.66 3.18 2.92
CA THR A 176 -27.91 1.76 2.63
C THR A 176 -26.66 1.01 3.05
N PRO A 177 -26.69 0.05 4.01
CA PRO A 177 -25.51 -0.39 4.76
C PRO A 177 -24.30 -0.39 3.84
N THR A 178 -23.51 0.69 3.90
CA THR A 178 -22.25 0.68 3.18
C THR A 178 -21.46 -0.36 3.97
N PRO A 179 -20.86 -1.37 3.31
CA PRO A 179 -19.92 -2.24 3.99
C PRO A 179 -19.04 -1.36 4.87
N THR A 180 -18.81 -1.80 6.11
CA THR A 180 -17.76 -1.32 7.01
C THR A 180 -16.69 -0.62 6.17
N PRO A 181 -16.33 0.67 6.37
CA PRO A 181 -15.15 1.18 5.71
C PRO A 181 -14.03 0.26 6.17
N THR A 182 -13.63 -0.64 5.28
CA THR A 182 -12.41 -1.41 5.39
C THR A 182 -11.37 -0.35 5.76
N PRO A 183 -10.63 -0.53 6.87
CA PRO A 183 -9.66 0.47 7.34
C PRO A 183 -8.96 1.04 6.11
N THR A 184 -9.01 2.36 5.90
CA THR A 184 -8.52 2.98 4.66
C THR A 184 -7.13 2.43 4.45
N PRO A 185 -6.98 1.53 3.48
CA PRO A 185 -5.85 0.63 3.56
C PRO A 185 -4.58 1.46 3.43
N ASN A 186 -3.56 1.20 4.27
CA ASN A 186 -2.32 1.99 4.26
C ASN A 186 -1.87 2.18 2.81
N THR A 187 -1.70 3.43 2.38
CA THR A 187 -1.26 3.69 1.00
C THR A 187 0.22 3.37 0.92
N ILE A 188 0.53 2.33 0.16
CA ILE A 188 1.89 1.92 -0.17
C ILE A 188 2.18 2.47 -1.56
N SER A 189 3.25 3.24 -1.69
CA SER A 189 3.74 3.65 -2.99
C SER A 189 4.91 2.76 -3.37
N ILE A 190 4.77 2.05 -4.48
CA ILE A 190 5.80 1.19 -5.07
C ILE A 190 6.15 1.79 -6.43
N THR A 191 7.44 1.85 -6.74
CA THR A 191 7.91 2.27 -8.06
C THR A 191 8.45 1.02 -8.73
N SER A 192 7.98 0.76 -9.95
CA SER A 192 8.53 -0.30 -10.76
C SER A 192 10.02 -0.04 -10.95
N PRO A 193 10.88 -1.02 -10.69
CA PRO A 193 12.29 -0.86 -10.92
C PRO A 193 12.49 -0.53 -12.41
N ILE A 194 13.21 0.56 -12.66
CA ILE A 194 13.60 0.92 -14.02
C ILE A 194 14.87 0.10 -14.29
N PRO A 195 14.88 -0.83 -15.27
CA PRO A 195 16.10 -1.49 -15.69
C PRO A 195 17.03 -0.41 -16.28
N ASN A 196 17.93 0.14 -15.45
CA ASN A 196 18.84 1.20 -15.88
C ASN A 196 20.18 0.57 -16.24
N ALA A 197 20.23 0.09 -17.48
CA ALA A 197 21.25 -0.82 -17.94
C ALA A 197 22.34 -0.05 -18.72
N THR A 198 23.39 0.38 -18.02
CA THR A 198 24.53 1.13 -18.60
C THR A 198 25.87 0.41 -18.54
N GLY A 199 25.96 -0.78 -17.94
CA GLY A 199 27.23 -1.49 -17.81
C GLY A 199 27.49 -2.47 -18.95
N ASP A 200 28.76 -2.72 -19.18
CA ASP A 200 29.32 -3.62 -20.19
C ASP A 200 29.91 -4.88 -19.56
N GLY A 201 29.70 -5.09 -18.25
CA GLY A 201 30.36 -6.14 -17.50
C GLY A 201 31.88 -6.01 -17.45
N SER A 202 32.56 -7.00 -16.86
CA SER A 202 34.02 -7.06 -16.86
C SER A 202 34.53 -8.09 -17.87
N PRO A 203 35.41 -7.71 -18.81
CA PRO A 203 35.92 -8.63 -19.83
C PRO A 203 36.42 -9.94 -19.26
N THR A 204 36.07 -11.04 -19.92
CA THR A 204 36.45 -12.38 -19.53
C THR A 204 37.77 -12.81 -20.18
N THR A 205 38.30 -13.96 -19.74
CA THR A 205 39.42 -14.65 -20.41
C THR A 205 38.95 -15.82 -21.26
N ALA A 206 37.63 -15.93 -21.47
CA ALA A 206 37.05 -17.03 -22.22
C ALA A 206 37.41 -16.93 -23.72
N PRO A 207 37.43 -18.06 -24.44
CA PRO A 207 37.46 -18.05 -25.91
C PRO A 207 36.27 -17.24 -26.44
N LYS A 208 36.49 -16.43 -27.47
CA LYS A 208 35.47 -15.52 -28.04
C LYS A 208 35.16 -15.87 -29.48
N ASN A 209 33.94 -15.61 -29.91
CA ASN A 209 33.43 -15.90 -31.26
C ASN A 209 33.79 -17.32 -31.72
N THR A 210 33.71 -18.28 -30.79
CA THR A 210 34.26 -19.63 -30.97
C THR A 210 33.35 -20.67 -30.33
N ALA A 211 33.10 -21.75 -31.08
CA ALA A 211 32.46 -22.94 -30.54
C ALA A 211 33.48 -23.79 -29.75
N SER A 212 33.20 -24.07 -28.48
CA SER A 212 34.06 -24.88 -27.62
C SER A 212 33.23 -25.71 -26.66
N GLY A 213 33.53 -27.00 -26.56
CA GLY A 213 32.86 -27.91 -25.62
C GLY A 213 31.36 -28.12 -25.88
N GLY A 214 30.87 -27.85 -27.10
CA GLY A 214 29.44 -27.92 -27.43
C GLY A 214 28.67 -26.61 -27.22
N ASN A 215 29.35 -25.56 -26.75
CA ASN A 215 28.78 -24.22 -26.56
C ASN A 215 29.38 -23.23 -27.57
N TYR A 216 28.72 -22.10 -27.79
CA TYR A 216 29.25 -20.97 -28.51
C TYR A 216 29.44 -19.78 -27.56
N PHE A 217 30.63 -19.19 -27.60
CA PHE A 217 30.97 -18.00 -26.81
C PHE A 217 31.06 -16.80 -27.74
N LEU A 218 30.33 -15.72 -27.45
CA LEU A 218 30.38 -14.46 -28.20
C LEU A 218 31.60 -13.62 -27.77
N SER A 219 31.60 -12.32 -28.03
CA SER A 219 32.73 -11.45 -27.71
C SER A 219 32.67 -10.93 -26.26
N ASP A 220 33.62 -10.09 -25.82
CA ASP A 220 33.45 -9.35 -24.54
C ASP A 220 33.05 -7.89 -24.86
N SER A 221 32.24 -7.71 -25.89
CA SER A 221 31.82 -6.41 -26.42
C SER A 221 30.40 -6.56 -26.89
N ALA A 222 29.68 -5.44 -27.01
CA ALA A 222 28.30 -5.46 -27.48
C ALA A 222 28.13 -6.23 -28.81
N ASP A 223 27.46 -7.37 -28.71
CA ASP A 223 27.07 -8.25 -29.81
C ASP A 223 25.61 -8.01 -30.17
N THR A 224 25.29 -7.87 -31.46
CA THR A 224 23.93 -7.54 -31.92
C THR A 224 23.23 -8.69 -32.64
N GLN A 225 23.84 -9.88 -32.67
CA GLN A 225 23.31 -11.05 -33.37
C GLN A 225 24.04 -12.32 -32.96
N ILE A 226 23.31 -13.43 -32.95
CA ILE A 226 23.88 -14.77 -32.86
C ILE A 226 24.38 -15.19 -34.26
N PRO A 227 25.67 -15.56 -34.42
CA PRO A 227 26.18 -16.03 -35.71
C PRO A 227 25.47 -17.28 -36.21
N THR A 228 25.27 -17.41 -37.53
CA THR A 228 24.57 -18.58 -38.11
C THR A 228 25.23 -19.93 -37.82
N ASN A 229 26.54 -19.95 -37.58
CA ASN A 229 27.27 -21.16 -37.18
C ASN A 229 27.15 -21.50 -35.68
N ALA A 230 26.50 -20.64 -34.90
CA ALA A 230 26.16 -20.86 -33.51
C ALA A 230 24.73 -21.40 -33.33
N ALA A 231 23.91 -21.43 -34.39
CA ALA A 231 22.53 -21.88 -34.34
C ALA A 231 22.39 -23.29 -33.72
N GLY A 232 21.48 -23.42 -32.74
CA GLY A 232 21.23 -24.67 -32.01
C GLY A 232 22.32 -25.08 -31.01
N LEU A 233 23.34 -24.24 -30.79
CA LEU A 233 24.28 -24.40 -29.67
C LEU A 233 23.85 -23.50 -28.50
N PRO A 234 24.14 -23.89 -27.25
CA PRO A 234 24.07 -22.97 -26.12
C PRO A 234 24.99 -21.77 -26.32
N ILE A 235 24.44 -20.57 -26.18
CA ILE A 235 25.09 -19.28 -26.40
C ILE A 235 25.49 -18.65 -25.06
N PHE A 236 26.73 -18.18 -24.97
CA PHE A 236 27.24 -17.42 -23.83
C PHE A 236 27.78 -16.08 -24.34
N ALA A 237 27.15 -14.98 -23.94
CA ALA A 237 27.47 -13.64 -24.42
C ALA A 237 28.68 -13.00 -23.71
N LEU A 238 29.12 -13.62 -22.60
CA LEU A 238 30.30 -13.26 -21.81
C LEU A 238 30.25 -11.89 -21.14
N SER A 239 30.50 -10.82 -21.88
CA SER A 239 30.51 -9.44 -21.40
C SER A 239 30.14 -8.53 -22.54
N GLY A 240 29.47 -7.43 -22.25
CA GLY A 240 29.07 -6.50 -23.28
C GLY A 240 27.72 -5.91 -22.94
N LYS A 241 27.14 -5.22 -23.90
CA LYS A 241 25.74 -4.85 -23.84
C LYS A 241 25.07 -5.49 -25.03
N ASP A 242 24.61 -6.71 -24.86
CA ASP A 242 24.29 -7.55 -25.99
C ASP A 242 22.82 -7.41 -26.39
N ASN A 243 22.54 -7.49 -27.69
CA ASN A 243 21.21 -7.52 -28.27
C ASN A 243 21.10 -8.80 -29.09
N LEU A 244 20.62 -9.86 -28.45
CA LEU A 244 20.60 -11.21 -29.00
C LEU A 244 19.19 -11.62 -29.37
N THR A 245 19.07 -12.32 -30.49
CA THR A 245 17.80 -12.90 -30.96
C THR A 245 18.04 -14.34 -31.36
N GLY A 246 17.26 -15.25 -30.78
CA GLY A 246 17.18 -16.66 -31.13
C GLY A 246 16.55 -16.90 -32.49
N GLY A 247 16.21 -18.15 -32.75
CA GLY A 247 15.56 -18.65 -33.95
C GLY A 247 14.13 -19.11 -33.68
N GLU A 248 13.63 -19.98 -34.56
CA GLU A 248 12.26 -20.55 -34.49
C GLU A 248 12.22 -21.91 -33.77
N GLY A 249 13.33 -22.33 -33.15
CA GLY A 249 13.42 -23.59 -32.42
C GLY A 249 14.06 -23.35 -31.08
N ALA A 250 14.02 -24.37 -30.21
CA ALA A 250 14.54 -24.26 -28.85
C ALA A 250 15.99 -23.78 -28.79
N ASP A 251 16.19 -22.62 -28.18
CA ASP A 251 17.46 -21.95 -27.99
C ASP A 251 17.87 -21.92 -26.51
N SER A 252 19.17 -21.81 -26.27
CA SER A 252 19.73 -21.61 -24.93
C SER A 252 20.68 -20.43 -24.98
N ILE A 253 20.32 -19.33 -24.32
CA ILE A 253 21.04 -18.06 -24.38
C ILE A 253 21.33 -17.58 -22.96
N ASN A 254 22.58 -17.24 -22.69
CA ASN A 254 23.04 -16.68 -21.42
C ASN A 254 23.81 -15.38 -21.66
N GLY A 255 23.28 -14.25 -21.21
CA GLY A 255 23.90 -12.91 -21.31
C GLY A 255 25.19 -12.78 -20.50
N MET A 256 25.25 -13.48 -19.36
CA MET A 256 26.39 -13.56 -18.45
C MET A 256 26.67 -12.26 -17.69
N GLN A 257 27.31 -11.27 -18.31
CA GLN A 257 27.65 -10.02 -17.65
C GLN A 257 27.30 -8.86 -18.56
N GLY A 258 26.70 -7.83 -17.98
CA GLY A 258 26.39 -6.62 -18.72
C GLY A 258 24.89 -6.49 -18.96
N ALA A 259 24.51 -5.33 -19.46
CA ALA A 259 23.13 -4.91 -19.61
C ALA A 259 22.45 -5.49 -20.85
N ASP A 260 22.04 -6.76 -20.84
CA ASP A 260 21.69 -7.49 -22.05
C ASP A 260 20.21 -7.35 -22.45
N THR A 261 19.95 -7.53 -23.74
CA THR A 261 18.62 -7.65 -24.33
C THR A 261 18.56 -8.96 -25.10
N ILE A 262 17.69 -9.87 -24.68
CA ILE A 262 17.59 -11.22 -25.23
C ILE A 262 16.15 -11.46 -25.70
N ASN A 263 15.98 -11.92 -26.94
CA ASN A 263 14.70 -12.36 -27.50
C ASN A 263 14.82 -13.83 -27.95
N GLY A 264 14.04 -14.75 -27.37
CA GLY A 264 14.04 -16.18 -27.73
C GLY A 264 13.42 -16.45 -29.11
N ALA A 265 12.49 -15.59 -29.51
CA ALA A 265 11.70 -15.63 -30.74
C ALA A 265 10.68 -16.76 -30.76
N GLY A 266 11.02 -17.97 -31.20
CA GLY A 266 10.09 -19.08 -31.22
C GLY A 266 10.76 -20.38 -30.83
N GLY A 267 10.04 -21.27 -30.16
CA GLY A 267 10.62 -22.48 -29.58
C GLY A 267 10.39 -22.53 -28.09
N ASN A 268 10.88 -23.58 -27.44
CA ASN A 268 10.86 -23.65 -25.98
C ASN A 268 12.27 -23.33 -25.51
N ASP A 269 12.48 -22.11 -25.07
CA ASP A 269 13.80 -21.54 -24.88
C ASP A 269 14.25 -21.59 -23.42
N SER A 270 15.56 -21.52 -23.21
CA SER A 270 16.18 -21.38 -21.90
C SER A 270 17.03 -20.12 -21.90
N LEU A 271 16.49 -19.05 -21.32
CA LEU A 271 17.06 -17.71 -21.36
C LEU A 271 17.53 -17.26 -19.97
N SER A 272 18.72 -16.68 -19.91
CA SER A 272 19.33 -16.18 -18.68
C SER A 272 19.97 -14.82 -18.93
N GLY A 273 19.64 -13.84 -18.09
CA GLY A 273 20.22 -12.49 -18.13
C GLY A 273 21.66 -12.52 -17.61
N GLY A 274 21.81 -12.60 -16.29
CA GLY A 274 23.11 -12.87 -15.67
C GLY A 274 23.44 -11.88 -14.57
N LYS A 275 24.17 -10.82 -14.90
CA LYS A 275 24.50 -9.74 -13.97
C LYS A 275 24.19 -8.43 -14.66
N GLU A 276 23.86 -7.43 -13.84
CA GLU A 276 23.33 -6.15 -14.29
C GLU A 276 21.90 -6.29 -14.83
N SER A 277 21.21 -5.16 -14.99
CA SER A 277 19.81 -5.15 -15.39
C SER A 277 19.60 -5.60 -16.82
N ASP A 278 18.84 -6.68 -17.00
CA ASP A 278 18.57 -7.31 -18.29
C ASP A 278 17.12 -7.10 -18.78
N LEU A 279 16.92 -7.18 -20.09
CA LEU A 279 15.62 -7.28 -20.74
C LEU A 279 15.51 -8.61 -21.49
N ILE A 280 14.60 -9.48 -21.08
CA ILE A 280 14.42 -10.79 -21.69
C ILE A 280 12.97 -10.98 -22.14
N ASP A 281 12.81 -11.43 -23.38
CA ASP A 281 11.53 -11.81 -24.00
C ASP A 281 11.63 -13.25 -24.53
N GLY A 282 10.83 -14.17 -23.99
CA GLY A 282 10.79 -15.58 -24.42
C GLY A 282 10.25 -15.74 -25.84
N GLY A 283 9.22 -14.98 -26.18
CA GLY A 283 8.58 -15.06 -27.48
C GLY A 283 7.49 -16.14 -27.51
N VAL A 284 7.55 -17.06 -28.46
CA VAL A 284 6.53 -18.10 -28.66
C VAL A 284 7.04 -19.47 -28.22
N GLY A 285 6.44 -20.02 -27.19
CA GLY A 285 6.59 -21.39 -26.73
C GLY A 285 6.63 -21.47 -25.20
N ASN A 286 7.03 -22.62 -24.68
CA ASN A 286 7.10 -22.80 -23.22
C ASN A 286 8.51 -22.52 -22.75
N ASP A 287 8.76 -21.31 -22.31
CA ASP A 287 10.10 -20.81 -22.03
C ASP A 287 10.48 -20.92 -20.55
N PHE A 288 11.78 -21.10 -20.31
CA PHE A 288 12.40 -20.95 -19.00
C PHE A 288 13.24 -19.68 -19.00
N ILE A 289 12.88 -18.72 -18.15
CA ILE A 289 13.51 -17.40 -18.09
C ILE A 289 14.02 -17.14 -16.68
N SER A 290 15.28 -16.69 -16.57
CA SER A 290 15.90 -16.30 -15.30
C SER A 290 16.62 -14.96 -15.45
N GLY A 291 16.27 -13.98 -14.62
CA GLY A 291 16.98 -12.69 -14.55
C GLY A 291 18.36 -12.83 -13.91
N ASN A 292 18.37 -13.46 -12.72
CA ASN A 292 19.51 -13.76 -11.84
C ASN A 292 19.88 -12.65 -10.85
N ASN A 293 20.61 -11.61 -11.25
CA ASN A 293 21.07 -10.57 -10.33
C ASN A 293 20.76 -9.20 -10.90
N ASP A 294 20.48 -8.26 -10.00
CA ASP A 294 20.13 -6.89 -10.33
C ASP A 294 18.73 -6.80 -10.94
N ASN A 295 18.24 -5.58 -11.15
CA ASN A 295 16.83 -5.36 -11.48
C ASN A 295 16.52 -5.71 -12.93
N ASP A 296 15.78 -6.78 -13.17
CA ASP A 296 15.50 -7.33 -14.49
C ASP A 296 14.07 -7.06 -14.97
N ARG A 297 13.87 -7.09 -16.29
CA ARG A 297 12.56 -7.13 -16.92
C ARG A 297 12.42 -8.38 -17.77
N LEU A 298 11.51 -9.27 -17.36
CA LEU A 298 11.35 -10.61 -17.90
C LEU A 298 9.93 -10.77 -18.47
N ILE A 299 9.83 -11.20 -19.73
CA ILE A 299 8.58 -11.38 -20.47
C ILE A 299 8.56 -12.81 -21.00
N GLY A 300 7.56 -13.61 -20.63
CA GLY A 300 7.37 -14.98 -21.11
C GLY A 300 6.92 -15.00 -22.57
N GLY A 301 5.80 -14.35 -22.86
CA GLY A 301 5.24 -14.30 -24.21
C GLY A 301 4.06 -15.26 -24.38
N ASP A 302 3.99 -15.97 -25.50
CA ASP A 302 2.94 -16.98 -25.76
C ASP A 302 3.41 -18.36 -25.30
N GLY A 303 2.64 -19.07 -24.48
CA GLY A 303 2.92 -20.43 -24.02
C GLY A 303 2.98 -20.52 -22.49
N ASN A 304 3.22 -21.72 -21.96
CA ASN A 304 3.26 -21.93 -20.51
C ASN A 304 4.70 -21.77 -20.02
N ASN A 305 5.02 -20.60 -19.49
CA ASN A 305 6.38 -20.20 -19.16
C ASN A 305 6.72 -20.43 -17.69
N THR A 306 8.01 -20.52 -17.39
CA THR A 306 8.55 -20.47 -16.04
C THR A 306 9.52 -19.31 -15.94
N ILE A 307 9.18 -18.31 -15.12
CA ILE A 307 9.92 -17.06 -15.00
C ILE A 307 10.41 -16.90 -13.56
N ARG A 308 11.71 -16.67 -13.40
CA ARG A 308 12.36 -16.35 -12.12
C ARG A 308 13.08 -15.02 -12.20
N GLY A 309 12.72 -14.08 -11.31
CA GLY A 309 13.38 -12.78 -11.20
C GLY A 309 14.83 -12.96 -10.76
N GLY A 310 15.01 -13.36 -9.51
CA GLY A 310 16.31 -13.75 -8.99
C GLY A 310 16.66 -12.95 -7.75
N LYS A 311 17.46 -11.89 -7.90
CA LYS A 311 17.85 -11.01 -6.81
C LYS A 311 17.64 -9.57 -7.21
N GLU A 312 17.29 -8.77 -6.20
CA GLU A 312 16.94 -7.36 -6.34
C GLU A 312 15.54 -7.24 -6.97
N ASP A 313 15.12 -6.04 -7.32
CA ASP A 313 13.72 -5.77 -7.64
C ASP A 313 13.47 -6.01 -9.13
N ASP A 314 12.60 -6.98 -9.47
CA ASP A 314 12.34 -7.40 -10.85
C ASP A 314 10.91 -7.08 -11.34
N VAL A 315 10.74 -7.03 -12.66
CA VAL A 315 9.41 -6.99 -13.31
C VAL A 315 9.22 -8.23 -14.17
N LEU A 316 8.25 -9.06 -13.81
CA LEU A 316 7.92 -10.32 -14.50
C LEU A 316 6.54 -10.21 -15.16
N ILE A 317 6.46 -10.63 -16.41
CA ILE A 317 5.23 -10.66 -17.21
C ILE A 317 5.12 -12.04 -17.86
N GLY A 318 4.12 -12.84 -17.49
CA GLY A 318 3.87 -14.18 -18.04
C GLY A 318 3.51 -14.12 -19.52
N GLY A 319 2.36 -13.50 -19.82
CA GLY A 319 1.89 -13.33 -21.20
C GLY A 319 0.62 -14.13 -21.44
N ASN A 320 0.55 -14.90 -22.52
CA ASN A 320 -0.57 -15.82 -22.75
C ASN A 320 -0.13 -17.23 -22.38
N GLY A 321 -0.95 -18.01 -21.68
CA GLY A 321 -0.65 -19.38 -21.27
C GLY A 321 -0.78 -19.53 -19.76
N ASP A 322 -0.64 -20.76 -19.27
CA ASP A 322 -0.63 -21.01 -17.82
C ASP A 322 0.83 -20.88 -17.33
N ASP A 323 1.18 -19.72 -16.77
CA ASP A 323 2.55 -19.38 -16.41
C ASP A 323 2.90 -19.66 -14.93
N LEU A 324 4.19 -19.85 -14.65
CA LEU A 324 4.75 -19.96 -13.30
C LEU A 324 5.73 -18.81 -13.06
N LEU A 325 5.37 -17.87 -12.18
CA LEU A 325 6.16 -16.66 -11.91
C LEU A 325 6.66 -16.67 -10.47
N GLY A 326 7.96 -16.49 -10.26
CA GLY A 326 8.55 -16.25 -8.94
C GLY A 326 9.51 -15.08 -8.99
N GLY A 327 9.25 -14.03 -8.21
CA GLY A 327 10.20 -12.91 -8.07
C GLY A 327 11.52 -13.33 -7.40
N ASP A 328 11.44 -14.35 -6.53
CA ASP A 328 12.54 -14.83 -5.70
C ASP A 328 12.96 -13.80 -4.64
N ARG A 329 14.09 -13.10 -4.74
CA ARG A 329 14.51 -12.11 -3.72
C ARG A 329 14.36 -10.70 -4.26
N GLY A 330 13.55 -9.89 -3.61
CA GLY A 330 13.44 -8.48 -3.94
C GLY A 330 12.06 -7.98 -3.59
N GLN A 331 11.76 -6.75 -4.01
CA GLN A 331 10.41 -6.31 -4.25
C GLN A 331 10.11 -6.49 -5.74
N ASP A 332 9.41 -7.56 -6.06
CA ASP A 332 9.11 -7.89 -7.45
C ASP A 332 7.70 -7.46 -7.87
N ILE A 333 7.51 -7.18 -9.15
CA ILE A 333 6.20 -6.91 -9.75
C ILE A 333 5.87 -8.03 -10.72
N LEU A 334 4.79 -8.75 -10.45
CA LEU A 334 4.39 -9.96 -11.17
C LEU A 334 3.05 -9.73 -11.88
N THR A 335 3.04 -9.95 -13.19
CA THR A 335 1.84 -9.92 -14.05
C THR A 335 1.69 -11.27 -14.73
N GLY A 336 0.59 -11.98 -14.50
CA GLY A 336 0.35 -13.29 -15.12
C GLY A 336 -0.02 -13.16 -16.60
N GLY A 337 -0.98 -12.29 -16.89
CA GLY A 337 -1.54 -12.10 -18.22
C GLY A 337 -2.79 -12.94 -18.44
N GLY A 338 -2.84 -13.68 -19.54
CA GLY A 338 -3.98 -14.49 -19.93
C GLY A 338 -3.73 -15.97 -19.71
N GLY A 339 -4.45 -16.61 -18.81
CA GLY A 339 -4.32 -18.05 -18.55
C GLY A 339 -4.71 -18.34 -17.10
N ASN A 340 -4.25 -19.47 -16.56
CA ASN A 340 -4.34 -19.77 -15.14
C ASN A 340 -2.93 -19.80 -14.55
N ASP A 341 -2.52 -18.68 -13.98
CA ASP A 341 -1.13 -18.47 -13.61
C ASP A 341 -0.85 -18.91 -12.17
N THR A 342 0.40 -19.23 -11.88
CA THR A 342 0.85 -19.56 -10.53
C THR A 342 1.96 -18.59 -10.11
N PHE A 343 1.65 -17.76 -9.12
CA PHE A 343 2.59 -16.81 -8.52
C PHE A 343 3.23 -17.43 -7.27
N ILE A 344 4.54 -17.60 -7.25
CA ILE A 344 5.28 -18.18 -6.13
C ILE A 344 5.69 -17.07 -5.17
N LEU A 345 5.21 -17.15 -3.93
CA LEU A 345 5.59 -16.25 -2.84
C LEU A 345 6.40 -17.03 -1.81
N ALA A 346 7.64 -16.60 -1.55
CA ALA A 346 8.56 -17.35 -0.69
C ALA A 346 8.59 -16.86 0.77
N GLY A 347 8.51 -17.80 1.70
CA GLY A 347 8.52 -17.57 3.15
C GLY A 347 9.87 -17.19 3.75
N GLY A 348 10.98 -17.41 3.03
CA GLY A 348 12.34 -17.14 3.51
C GLY A 348 13.24 -16.32 2.57
N LEU A 349 12.82 -16.07 1.32
CA LEU A 349 13.61 -15.31 0.34
C LEU A 349 13.02 -13.91 0.08
N SER A 350 11.68 -13.78 0.06
CA SER A 350 10.93 -12.53 -0.13
C SER A 350 10.16 -12.10 1.14
N ALA A 351 10.15 -12.95 2.17
CA ALA A 351 9.43 -12.67 3.41
C ALA A 351 10.07 -11.53 4.22
N SER A 352 9.53 -10.33 4.07
CA SER A 352 10.01 -9.13 4.74
C SER A 352 9.19 -8.81 5.98
N ALA A 353 9.85 -8.28 7.01
CA ALA A 353 9.16 -7.66 8.14
C ALA A 353 8.45 -6.34 7.75
N THR A 354 8.79 -5.78 6.58
CA THR A 354 8.22 -4.52 6.08
C THR A 354 7.46 -4.77 4.79
N LEU A 355 6.29 -4.17 4.70
CA LEU A 355 5.36 -4.27 3.58
C LEU A 355 5.92 -3.74 2.25
N ILE A 356 6.91 -2.83 2.29
CA ILE A 356 7.55 -2.23 1.11
C ILE A 356 8.61 -3.11 0.45
N SER A 357 8.80 -4.35 0.91
CA SER A 357 9.76 -5.29 0.30
C SER A 357 9.10 -6.63 -0.02
N ALA A 358 7.77 -6.62 -0.15
CA ALA A 358 7.00 -7.78 -0.54
C ALA A 358 6.65 -7.67 -2.03
N ASP A 359 6.64 -8.80 -2.71
CA ASP A 359 6.25 -8.91 -4.12
C ASP A 359 4.82 -8.43 -4.33
N VAL A 360 4.53 -7.96 -5.52
CA VAL A 360 3.26 -7.39 -5.93
C VAL A 360 2.72 -8.14 -7.13
N ILE A 361 1.56 -8.75 -6.98
CA ILE A 361 0.80 -9.32 -8.09
C ILE A 361 -0.23 -8.30 -8.55
N VAL A 362 -0.17 -7.88 -9.82
CA VAL A 362 -0.94 -6.72 -10.32
C VAL A 362 -2.24 -7.07 -11.06
N ASP A 363 -2.40 -8.31 -11.51
CA ASP A 363 -3.51 -8.71 -12.38
C ASP A 363 -4.20 -10.03 -11.98
N PHE A 364 -4.04 -10.45 -10.72
CA PHE A 364 -4.56 -11.72 -10.21
C PHE A 364 -6.05 -11.94 -10.56
N GLY A 365 -6.29 -12.97 -11.37
CA GLY A 365 -7.56 -13.26 -12.01
C GLY A 365 -8.21 -14.56 -11.52
N ALA A 366 -9.23 -14.99 -12.27
CA ALA A 366 -9.93 -16.23 -12.00
C ALA A 366 -9.20 -17.41 -12.65
N GLY A 367 -8.80 -18.40 -11.85
CA GLY A 367 -8.01 -19.53 -12.32
C GLY A 367 -6.61 -19.55 -11.69
N ASP A 368 -6.10 -18.36 -11.40
CA ASP A 368 -4.79 -18.13 -10.83
C ASP A 368 -4.63 -18.71 -9.43
N LYS A 369 -3.38 -18.99 -9.10
CA LYS A 369 -2.96 -19.60 -7.85
C LYS A 369 -1.76 -18.88 -7.27
N ILE A 370 -1.64 -19.00 -5.95
CA ILE A 370 -0.50 -18.53 -5.19
C ILE A 370 0.20 -19.75 -4.62
N GLY A 371 1.42 -20.01 -5.08
CA GLY A 371 2.28 -21.04 -4.55
C GLY A 371 3.02 -20.55 -3.31
N LEU A 372 2.93 -21.30 -2.21
CA LEU A 372 3.63 -21.01 -0.96
C LEU A 372 4.79 -21.99 -0.79
N THR A 373 5.98 -21.48 -0.49
CA THR A 373 7.16 -22.31 -0.18
C THR A 373 7.39 -22.44 1.33
N ASP A 374 8.48 -23.11 1.72
CA ASP A 374 8.97 -23.18 3.10
C ASP A 374 7.99 -23.82 4.10
N GLY A 375 7.09 -24.68 3.60
CA GLY A 375 6.10 -25.37 4.43
C GLY A 375 5.01 -24.47 5.01
N ILE A 376 4.89 -23.23 4.51
CA ILE A 376 3.79 -22.34 4.89
C ILE A 376 2.50 -22.88 4.30
N GLY A 377 1.56 -23.26 5.16
CA GLY A 377 0.21 -23.64 4.73
C GLY A 377 -0.77 -22.48 4.83
N PHE A 378 -1.90 -22.61 4.13
CA PHE A 378 -2.99 -21.62 4.18
C PHE A 378 -3.44 -21.28 5.62
N ALA A 379 -3.44 -22.26 6.53
CA ALA A 379 -3.83 -22.07 7.92
C ALA A 379 -2.90 -21.11 8.70
N ASN A 380 -1.71 -20.83 8.17
CA ASN A 380 -0.74 -19.90 8.77
C ASN A 380 -0.91 -18.47 8.24
N LEU A 381 -1.80 -18.26 7.27
CA LEU A 381 -1.94 -16.99 6.60
C LEU A 381 -2.87 -16.03 7.34
N THR A 382 -2.50 -14.75 7.32
CA THR A 382 -3.38 -13.64 7.66
C THR A 382 -3.38 -12.62 6.52
N PHE A 383 -4.46 -11.86 6.40
CA PHE A 383 -4.65 -10.90 5.32
C PHE A 383 -4.84 -9.50 5.88
N GLU A 384 -4.12 -8.55 5.33
CA GLU A 384 -4.16 -7.14 5.71
C GLU A 384 -4.56 -6.30 4.50
N ALA A 385 -5.62 -5.50 4.63
CA ALA A 385 -6.02 -4.61 3.55
C ALA A 385 -4.95 -3.54 3.36
N VAL A 386 -4.52 -3.31 2.11
CA VAL A 386 -3.58 -2.23 1.74
C VAL A 386 -4.04 -1.47 0.49
N SER A 387 -3.61 -0.22 0.31
CA SER A 387 -3.93 0.56 -0.89
C SER A 387 -2.65 0.70 -1.67
N LEU A 388 -2.54 0.06 -2.82
CA LEU A 388 -1.32 0.11 -3.60
C LEU A 388 -1.39 1.25 -4.62
N GLN A 389 -0.38 2.10 -4.62
CA GLN A 389 -0.10 3.05 -5.68
C GLN A 389 1.18 2.60 -6.40
N LEU A 390 1.03 2.11 -7.63
CA LEU A 390 2.16 1.75 -8.47
C LEU A 390 2.54 2.93 -9.38
N ASP A 391 3.82 3.29 -9.44
CA ASP A 391 4.38 4.34 -10.31
C ASP A 391 3.66 5.70 -10.22
N GLY A 392 3.20 6.08 -9.02
CA GLY A 392 2.44 7.31 -8.82
C GLY A 392 1.04 7.31 -9.43
N GLY A 393 0.56 6.14 -9.89
CA GLY A 393 -0.77 5.93 -10.46
C GLY A 393 -1.91 6.08 -9.44
N ALA A 394 -3.10 5.62 -9.81
CA ALA A 394 -4.23 5.61 -8.87
C ALA A 394 -3.99 4.58 -7.74
N SER A 395 -4.45 4.89 -6.54
CA SER A 395 -4.49 3.91 -5.44
C SER A 395 -5.52 2.83 -5.75
N ILE A 396 -5.09 1.57 -5.75
CA ILE A 396 -5.93 0.39 -5.97
C ILE A 396 -6.05 -0.37 -4.65
N ALA A 397 -7.25 -0.82 -4.31
CA ALA A 397 -7.47 -1.68 -3.16
C ALA A 397 -6.79 -3.03 -3.38
N SER A 398 -6.01 -3.46 -2.40
CA SER A 398 -5.16 -4.65 -2.47
C SER A 398 -5.15 -5.39 -1.13
N TRP A 399 -4.61 -6.60 -1.12
CA TRP A 399 -4.46 -7.41 0.09
C TRP A 399 -3.04 -7.90 0.25
N ALA A 400 -2.42 -7.56 1.38
CA ALA A 400 -1.15 -8.13 1.78
C ALA A 400 -1.38 -9.50 2.44
N ILE A 401 -0.60 -10.49 2.01
CA ILE A 401 -0.60 -11.87 2.51
C ILE A 401 0.55 -12.00 3.51
N LYS A 402 0.26 -12.50 4.70
CA LYS A 402 1.23 -12.57 5.79
C LYS A 402 1.29 -13.96 6.41
N SER A 403 2.48 -14.36 6.86
CA SER A 403 2.68 -15.49 7.77
C SER A 403 3.35 -15.00 9.04
N GLY A 404 2.61 -15.02 10.16
CA GLY A 404 3.04 -14.35 11.39
C GLY A 404 3.24 -12.84 11.19
N SER A 405 4.45 -12.34 11.41
CA SER A 405 4.82 -10.93 11.20
C SER A 405 5.30 -10.61 9.79
N ASN A 406 5.57 -11.62 8.96
CA ASN A 406 6.23 -11.44 7.68
C ASN A 406 5.21 -11.25 6.56
N TYR A 407 5.47 -10.29 5.68
CA TYR A 407 4.75 -10.11 4.43
C TYR A 407 5.32 -11.04 3.37
N LEU A 408 4.45 -11.86 2.77
CA LEU A 408 4.81 -12.79 1.70
C LEU A 408 4.59 -12.19 0.31
N GLY A 409 3.61 -11.28 0.19
CA GLY A 409 3.27 -10.62 -1.07
C GLY A 409 2.00 -9.79 -0.95
N ILE A 410 1.70 -9.01 -1.98
CA ILE A 410 0.53 -8.15 -2.09
C ILE A 410 -0.21 -8.53 -3.37
N VAL A 411 -1.54 -8.70 -3.28
CA VAL A 411 -2.39 -8.98 -4.44
C VAL A 411 -3.27 -7.77 -4.71
N GLN A 412 -3.11 -7.17 -5.88
CA GLN A 412 -3.85 -5.99 -6.31
C GLN A 412 -5.23 -6.34 -6.85
N GLY A 413 -6.22 -5.48 -6.60
CA GLY A 413 -7.52 -5.55 -7.29
C GLY A 413 -8.45 -6.70 -6.88
N VAL A 414 -8.05 -7.53 -5.92
CA VAL A 414 -8.85 -8.66 -5.43
C VAL A 414 -9.64 -8.32 -4.17
N SER A 415 -10.77 -8.99 -3.97
CA SER A 415 -11.51 -8.93 -2.70
C SER A 415 -11.02 -10.02 -1.74
N GLN A 416 -11.05 -9.77 -0.42
CA GLN A 416 -10.62 -10.74 0.59
C GLN A 416 -11.31 -12.10 0.43
N SER A 417 -12.59 -12.10 0.06
CA SER A 417 -13.37 -13.32 -0.13
C SER A 417 -12.88 -14.21 -1.26
N GLN A 418 -12.04 -13.71 -2.16
CA GLN A 418 -11.39 -14.50 -3.22
C GLN A 418 -10.14 -15.22 -2.70
N LEU A 419 -9.53 -14.75 -1.61
CA LEU A 419 -8.33 -15.33 -1.00
C LEU A 419 -8.66 -16.56 -0.13
N THR A 420 -9.25 -17.58 -0.75
CA THR A 420 -9.64 -18.83 -0.11
C THR A 420 -8.57 -19.90 -0.23
N SER A 421 -8.64 -20.95 0.59
CA SER A 421 -7.64 -22.04 0.58
C SER A 421 -7.46 -22.73 -0.77
N SER A 422 -8.43 -22.66 -1.69
CA SER A 422 -8.33 -23.32 -3.00
C SER A 422 -7.40 -22.62 -3.99
N ILE A 423 -7.14 -21.32 -3.80
CA ILE A 423 -6.20 -20.57 -4.64
C ILE A 423 -4.77 -20.67 -4.13
N PHE A 424 -4.55 -21.20 -2.92
CA PHE A 424 -3.22 -21.42 -2.37
C PHE A 424 -2.81 -22.86 -2.60
N VAL A 425 -1.62 -23.05 -3.17
CA VAL A 425 -1.00 -24.37 -3.37
C VAL A 425 0.33 -24.42 -2.63
N ASN A 426 0.69 -25.60 -2.12
CA ASN A 426 2.04 -25.79 -1.62
C ASN A 426 2.96 -25.96 -2.82
N GLY A 427 3.96 -25.08 -2.92
CA GLY A 427 5.05 -25.17 -3.89
C GLY A 427 6.04 -26.28 -3.57
#